data_AF-A0A527ZPB9-F1
#
_entry.id   AF-A0A527ZPB9-F1
#
_cell.length_a   1.000
_cell.length_b   1.000
_cell.length_c   1.000
_cell.angle_alpha   90.00
_cell.angle_beta   90.00
_cell.angle_gamma   90.00
#
_symmetry.space_group_name_H-M   'P 1'
#
loop_
_entity.id
_entity.type
_entity.pdbx_description
1 polymer ?
#
loop_
_entity_poly.entity_id
_entity_poly.type
_entity_poly.pdbx_seq_one_letter_code
_entity_poly.pdbx_strand_id
1 'polypeptide(L)'
;MKLSVGTTVLLNRCLSSNPSSRPSAADLKTALGKQLLYGKHRMLLTHNGTDHVVDGAKKQVKLSSGSDAVTISYNGFDFVVTAFSGHVRHNNKQMMMGYVLQGSSVIVLGDPSLRGRTSITADISHPEVMN
;
A
#
# COMPACT_ATOMS: atom_id res chain seq x y z
N MET A 1 -6.86 -2.77 -20.17
CA MET A 1 -6.93 -2.96 -18.71
C MET A 1 -7.46 -4.36 -18.43
N LYS A 2 -6.71 -5.21 -17.72
CA LYS A 2 -7.16 -6.57 -17.33
C LYS A 2 -7.79 -6.48 -15.94
N LEU A 3 -9.01 -6.98 -15.77
CA LEU A 3 -9.67 -7.00 -14.47
C LEU A 3 -8.92 -7.92 -13.49
N SER A 4 -8.90 -7.55 -12.21
CA SER A 4 -8.42 -8.47 -11.18
C SER A 4 -9.32 -9.70 -11.06
N VAL A 5 -8.74 -10.81 -10.59
CA VAL A 5 -9.48 -12.06 -10.36
C VAL A 5 -10.69 -11.81 -9.45
N GLY A 6 -10.52 -11.04 -8.37
CA GLY A 6 -11.60 -10.71 -7.45
C GLY A 6 -12.77 -9.98 -8.13
N THR A 7 -12.47 -9.01 -9.00
CA THR A 7 -13.52 -8.28 -9.74
C THR A 7 -14.21 -9.17 -10.76
N THR A 8 -13.48 -10.02 -11.48
CA THR A 8 -14.09 -10.98 -12.42
C THR A 8 -15.03 -11.94 -11.69
N VAL A 9 -14.60 -12.51 -10.56
CA VAL A 9 -15.45 -13.39 -9.74
C VAL A 9 -16.70 -12.65 -9.26
N LEU A 10 -16.55 -11.39 -8.83
CA LEU A 10 -17.67 -10.58 -8.37
C LEU A 10 -18.70 -10.33 -9.50
N LEU A 11 -18.25 -9.96 -10.70
CA LEU A 11 -19.11 -9.75 -11.87
C LEU A 11 -19.82 -11.05 -12.30
N ASN A 12 -19.12 -12.18 -12.26
CA ASN A 12 -19.73 -13.49 -12.56
C ASN A 12 -20.86 -13.83 -11.57
N ARG A 13 -20.70 -13.50 -10.28
CA ARG A 13 -21.74 -13.73 -9.27
C ARG A 13 -23.01 -12.90 -9.51
N CYS A 14 -22.93 -11.76 -10.20
CA CYS A 14 -24.12 -11.00 -10.59
C CYS A 14 -25.06 -11.81 -11.51
N LEU A 15 -24.53 -12.76 -12.26
CA LEU A 15 -25.27 -13.62 -13.18
C LEU A 15 -25.89 -14.86 -12.50
N SER A 16 -25.74 -15.01 -11.18
CA SER A 16 -26.28 -16.15 -10.44
C SER A 16 -27.81 -16.24 -10.59
N SER A 17 -28.30 -17.44 -10.89
CA SER A 17 -29.74 -17.76 -10.89
C SER A 17 -30.34 -17.62 -9.49
N ASN A 18 -29.56 -17.91 -8.44
CA ASN A 18 -29.95 -17.65 -7.05
C ASN A 18 -29.71 -16.17 -6.71
N PRO A 19 -30.76 -15.37 -6.42
CA PRO A 19 -30.61 -13.95 -6.09
C PRO A 19 -29.77 -13.70 -4.84
N SER A 20 -29.83 -14.58 -3.85
CA SER A 20 -29.07 -14.44 -2.59
C SER A 20 -27.56 -14.60 -2.76
N SER A 21 -27.11 -15.22 -3.86
CA SER A 21 -25.68 -15.39 -4.15
C SER A 21 -25.07 -14.20 -4.90
N ARG A 22 -25.91 -13.28 -5.41
CA ARG A 22 -25.45 -12.07 -6.11
C ARG A 22 -24.82 -11.10 -5.11
N PRO A 23 -23.75 -10.39 -5.49
CA PRO A 23 -23.17 -9.36 -4.63
C PRO A 23 -24.13 -8.17 -4.51
N SER A 24 -23.99 -7.39 -3.44
CA SER A 24 -24.72 -6.13 -3.32
C SER A 24 -24.16 -5.09 -4.29
N ALA A 25 -24.97 -4.05 -4.57
CA ALA A 25 -24.49 -2.89 -5.33
C ALA A 25 -23.32 -2.17 -4.63
N ALA A 26 -23.27 -2.20 -3.30
CA ALA A 26 -22.17 -1.63 -2.51
C ALA A 26 -20.85 -2.41 -2.72
N ASP A 27 -20.92 -3.73 -2.80
CA ASP A 27 -19.75 -4.58 -3.09
C ASP A 27 -19.22 -4.30 -4.50
N LEU A 28 -20.12 -4.16 -5.48
CA LEU A 28 -19.78 -3.80 -6.86
C LEU A 28 -19.11 -2.43 -6.93
N LYS A 29 -19.71 -1.41 -6.31
CA LYS A 29 -19.14 -0.06 -6.26
C LYS A 29 -17.73 -0.07 -5.68
N THR A 30 -17.53 -0.75 -4.55
CA THR A 30 -16.24 -0.84 -3.89
C THR A 30 -15.20 -1.53 -4.76
N ALA A 31 -15.52 -2.70 -5.32
CA ALA A 31 -14.58 -3.48 -6.12
C ALA A 31 -14.24 -2.78 -7.45
N LEU A 32 -15.23 -2.22 -8.14
CA LEU A 32 -15.02 -1.50 -9.40
C LEU A 32 -14.29 -0.17 -9.17
N GLY A 33 -14.61 0.55 -8.10
CA GLY A 33 -13.88 1.75 -7.68
C GLY A 33 -12.39 1.45 -7.51
N LYS A 34 -12.06 0.41 -6.74
CA LYS A 34 -10.67 -0.04 -6.58
C LYS A 34 -10.01 -0.43 -7.92
N GLN A 35 -10.75 -1.05 -8.85
CA GLN A 35 -10.22 -1.34 -10.19
C GLN A 35 -9.92 -0.09 -11.01
N LEU A 36 -10.82 0.89 -11.03
CA LEU A 36 -10.65 2.11 -11.82
C LEU A 36 -9.45 2.96 -11.37
N LEU A 37 -8.99 2.76 -10.14
CA LEU A 37 -7.82 3.41 -9.55
C LEU A 37 -6.54 2.59 -9.70
N TYR A 38 -6.59 1.43 -10.34
CA TYR A 38 -5.40 0.60 -10.57
C TYR A 38 -4.27 1.41 -11.22
N GLY A 39 -3.11 1.41 -10.58
CA GLY A 39 -1.91 2.09 -11.05
C GLY A 39 -1.91 3.60 -10.83
N LYS A 40 -2.96 4.18 -10.23
CA LYS A 40 -3.10 5.64 -10.07
C LYS A 40 -2.67 6.17 -8.69
N HIS A 41 -2.50 5.31 -7.70
CA HIS A 41 -1.97 5.72 -6.40
C HIS A 41 -0.48 6.07 -6.49
N ARG A 42 -0.07 7.04 -5.68
CA ARG A 42 1.31 7.50 -5.53
C ARG A 42 1.63 7.61 -4.05
N MET A 43 2.78 7.11 -3.64
CA MET A 43 3.31 7.28 -2.29
C MET A 43 4.58 8.14 -2.35
N LEU A 44 4.62 9.20 -1.55
CA LEU A 44 5.78 10.05 -1.33
C LEU A 44 6.42 9.67 0.00
N LEU A 45 7.71 9.37 0.01
CA LEU A 45 8.49 9.16 1.24
C LEU A 45 9.62 10.17 1.31
N THR A 46 9.80 10.83 2.44
CA THR A 46 10.94 11.73 2.67
C THR A 46 11.92 11.06 3.63
N HIS A 47 13.15 10.90 3.18
CA HIS A 47 14.23 10.25 3.94
C HIS A 47 15.55 10.99 3.71
N ASN A 48 16.23 11.38 4.80
CA ASN A 48 17.50 12.13 4.76
C ASN A 48 17.47 13.36 3.84
N GLY A 49 16.35 14.10 3.86
CA GLY A 49 16.15 15.29 3.02
C GLY A 49 15.94 15.00 1.54
N THR A 50 15.79 13.73 1.14
CA THR A 50 15.50 13.32 -0.23
C THR A 50 14.12 12.70 -0.32
N ASP A 51 13.39 13.07 -1.38
CA ASP A 51 12.08 12.51 -1.68
C ASP A 51 12.18 11.27 -2.56
N HIS A 52 11.42 10.25 -2.20
CA HIS A 52 11.28 9.00 -2.91
C HIS A 52 9.82 8.79 -3.28
N VAL A 53 9.55 8.62 -4.57
CA VAL A 53 8.20 8.34 -5.06
C VAL A 53 8.08 6.87 -5.44
N VAL A 54 6.98 6.24 -5.00
CA VAL A 54 6.55 4.92 -5.46
C VAL A 54 5.19 5.07 -6.13
N ASP A 55 5.07 4.59 -7.37
CA ASP A 55 3.86 4.70 -8.19
C ASP A 55 3.83 3.62 -9.28
N GLY A 56 2.92 3.77 -10.25
CA GLY A 56 2.78 2.84 -11.38
C GLY A 56 4.04 2.71 -12.25
N ALA A 57 4.91 3.73 -12.30
CA ALA A 57 6.16 3.72 -13.07
C ALA A 57 7.33 3.20 -12.23
N LYS A 58 7.48 3.67 -10.98
CA LYS A 58 8.49 3.20 -10.03
C LYS A 58 7.83 2.43 -8.91
N LYS A 59 7.69 1.12 -9.10
CA LYS A 59 6.88 0.27 -8.20
C LYS A 59 7.58 -0.16 -6.92
N GLN A 60 8.81 0.25 -6.65
CA GLN A 60 9.53 -0.18 -5.46
C GLN A 60 10.49 0.89 -4.93
N VAL A 61 10.63 0.92 -3.61
CA VAL A 61 11.68 1.66 -2.91
C VAL A 61 12.29 0.79 -1.82
N LYS A 62 13.59 0.95 -1.61
CA LYS A 62 14.30 0.44 -0.43
C LYS A 62 14.89 1.64 0.32
N LEU A 63 14.59 1.74 1.62
CA LEU A 63 15.11 2.77 2.51
C LEU A 63 15.88 2.08 3.64
N SER A 64 17.02 2.64 4.02
CA SER A 64 17.92 2.03 4.99
C SER A 64 18.60 3.06 5.88
N SER A 65 18.84 2.69 7.13
CA SER A 65 19.65 3.43 8.09
C SER A 65 20.49 2.44 8.90
N GLY A 66 21.81 2.52 8.78
CA GLY A 66 22.71 1.50 9.34
C GLY A 66 22.42 0.10 8.80
N SER A 67 22.18 -0.85 9.71
CA SER A 67 21.79 -2.23 9.39
C SER A 67 20.29 -2.43 9.14
N ASP A 68 19.48 -1.42 9.45
CA ASP A 68 18.02 -1.49 9.36
C ASP A 68 17.55 -1.04 7.99
N ALA A 69 16.61 -1.78 7.40
CA ALA A 69 16.10 -1.44 6.08
C ALA A 69 14.65 -1.90 5.90
N VAL A 70 13.92 -1.21 5.04
CA VAL A 70 12.57 -1.58 4.59
C VAL A 70 12.49 -1.49 3.07
N THR A 71 11.82 -2.46 2.46
CA THR A 71 11.47 -2.46 1.04
C THR A 71 9.96 -2.44 0.91
N ILE A 72 9.45 -1.47 0.16
CA ILE A 72 8.03 -1.28 -0.08
C ILE A 72 7.79 -1.37 -1.58
N SER A 73 6.79 -2.16 -1.98
CA SER A 73 6.43 -2.34 -3.37
C SER A 73 4.96 -2.01 -3.61
N TYR A 74 4.67 -1.39 -4.75
CA TYR A 74 3.32 -1.11 -5.21
C TYR A 74 2.84 -2.21 -6.15
N ASN A 75 1.78 -2.92 -5.76
CA ASN A 75 1.20 -3.99 -6.58
C ASN A 75 0.19 -3.47 -7.64
N GLY A 76 0.04 -2.14 -7.73
CA GLY A 76 -0.94 -1.46 -8.58
C GLY A 76 -2.25 -1.12 -7.87
N PHE A 77 -2.47 -1.62 -6.66
CA PHE A 77 -3.58 -1.24 -5.80
C PHE A 77 -3.10 -0.69 -4.46
N ASP A 78 -2.15 -1.39 -3.84
CA ASP A 78 -1.73 -1.17 -2.46
C ASP A 78 -0.20 -1.11 -2.39
N PHE A 79 0.32 -0.33 -1.44
CA PHE A 79 1.74 -0.27 -1.10
C PHE A 79 2.04 -1.28 0.02
N VAL A 80 2.88 -2.26 -0.26
CA VAL A 80 3.08 -3.43 0.58
C VAL A 80 4.54 -3.55 0.98
N VAL A 81 4.80 -3.83 2.26
CA VAL A 81 6.13 -4.17 2.76
C VAL A 81 6.51 -5.55 2.25
N THR A 82 7.52 -5.61 1.37
CA THR A 82 7.97 -6.85 0.73
C THR A 82 9.27 -7.40 1.29
N ALA A 83 10.02 -6.61 2.06
CA ALA A 83 11.16 -7.06 2.84
C ALA A 83 11.49 -6.03 3.92
N PHE A 84 12.10 -6.47 5.02
CA PHE A 84 12.78 -5.57 5.95
C PHE A 84 13.90 -6.31 6.69
N SER A 85 14.85 -5.57 7.25
CA SER A 85 15.92 -6.07 8.11
C SER A 85 16.03 -5.22 9.37
N GLY A 86 16.38 -5.88 10.47
CA GLY A 86 16.59 -5.25 11.77
C GLY A 86 15.32 -4.63 12.36
N HIS A 87 15.45 -3.45 12.97
CA HIS A 87 14.38 -2.81 13.74
C HIS A 87 13.58 -1.84 12.87
N VAL A 88 12.43 -2.31 12.38
CA VAL A 88 11.50 -1.51 11.58
C VAL A 88 10.14 -1.44 12.24
N ARG A 89 9.60 -0.22 12.36
CA ARG A 89 8.29 0.05 12.94
C ARG A 89 7.45 0.91 12.01
N HIS A 90 6.15 0.72 12.05
CA HIS A 90 5.16 1.59 11.41
C HIS A 90 4.19 2.12 12.47
N ASN A 91 4.04 3.45 12.57
CA ASN A 91 3.18 4.11 13.55
C ASN A 91 3.33 3.51 14.96
N ASN A 92 4.59 3.38 15.42
CA ASN A 92 4.97 2.79 16.70
C ASN A 92 4.62 1.31 16.90
N LYS A 93 4.26 0.55 15.87
CA LYS A 93 4.06 -0.91 15.92
C LYS A 93 5.16 -1.63 15.14
N GLN A 94 5.52 -2.84 15.58
CA GLN A 94 6.49 -3.66 14.87
C GLN A 94 6.01 -3.94 13.44
N MET A 95 6.89 -3.78 12.46
CA MET A 95 6.55 -4.05 11.07
C MET A 95 6.45 -5.55 10.81
N MET A 96 5.54 -5.93 9.90
CA MET A 96 5.32 -7.31 9.49
C MET A 96 5.42 -7.43 7.97
N MET A 97 5.84 -8.61 7.50
CA MET A 97 5.87 -8.91 6.07
C MET A 97 4.45 -8.90 5.49
N GLY A 98 4.27 -8.33 4.30
CA GLY A 98 2.96 -8.20 3.69
C GLY A 98 2.09 -7.08 4.27
N TYR A 99 2.62 -6.28 5.20
CA TYR A 99 1.88 -5.15 5.77
C TYR A 99 1.56 -4.11 4.69
N VAL A 100 0.30 -3.67 4.65
CA VAL A 100 -0.18 -2.66 3.71
C VAL A 100 -0.10 -1.29 4.36
N LEU A 101 0.60 -0.36 3.72
CA LEU A 101 0.65 1.04 4.12
C LEU A 101 -0.56 1.79 3.55
N GLN A 102 -1.18 2.64 4.37
CA GLN A 102 -2.36 3.41 4.01
C GLN A 102 -2.27 4.83 4.58
N GLY A 103 -2.77 5.80 3.82
CA GLY A 103 -2.80 7.21 4.20
C GLY A 103 -1.42 7.77 4.55
N SER A 104 -1.41 8.72 5.49
CA SER A 104 -0.17 9.26 6.05
C SER A 104 0.35 8.34 7.16
N SER A 105 1.62 7.96 7.05
CA SER A 105 2.25 7.01 7.96
C SER A 105 3.70 7.40 8.28
N VAL A 106 4.18 6.93 9.44
CA VAL A 106 5.57 7.10 9.86
C VAL A 106 6.21 5.73 9.97
N ILE A 107 7.31 5.56 9.24
CA ILE A 107 8.16 4.38 9.31
C ILE A 107 9.41 4.77 10.11
N VAL A 108 9.79 3.94 11.07
CA VAL A 108 10.97 4.18 11.91
C VAL A 108 11.94 3.02 11.71
N LEU A 109 13.17 3.35 11.35
CA LEU A 109 14.32 2.46 11.33
C LEU A 109 15.19 2.74 12.56
N GLY A 110 15.65 1.71 13.25
CA GLY A 110 16.45 1.85 14.47
C GLY A 110 15.83 1.16 15.68
N ASP A 111 16.68 0.58 16.53
CA ASP A 111 16.26 -0.02 17.79
C ASP A 111 15.59 1.03 18.69
N PRO A 112 14.36 0.78 19.20
CA PRO A 112 13.69 1.70 20.11
C PRO A 112 14.43 1.95 21.43
N SER A 113 15.31 1.03 21.85
CA SER A 113 16.10 1.12 23.09
C SER A 113 17.40 1.92 22.92
N LEU A 114 17.83 2.20 21.69
CA LEU A 114 19.06 2.93 21.38
C LEU A 114 18.79 4.37 20.91
N ARG A 115 19.83 5.21 20.95
CA ARG A 115 19.83 6.54 20.33
C ARG A 115 20.17 6.41 18.83
N GLY A 116 19.61 7.29 17.99
CA GLY A 116 19.92 7.32 16.54
C GLY A 116 18.87 6.65 15.64
N ARG A 117 17.59 6.89 15.89
CA ARG A 117 16.49 6.40 15.04
C ARG A 117 16.29 7.30 13.83
N THR A 118 15.93 6.71 12.70
CA THR A 118 15.58 7.41 11.47
C THR A 118 14.08 7.29 11.24
N SER A 119 13.38 8.42 11.33
CA SER A 119 11.96 8.52 10.99
C SER A 119 11.81 8.90 9.52
N ILE A 120 10.94 8.18 8.84
CA ILE A 120 10.59 8.37 7.43
C ILE A 120 9.10 8.65 7.39
N THR A 121 8.72 9.82 6.89
CA THR A 121 7.32 10.15 6.66
C THR A 121 6.91 9.63 5.29
N ALA A 122 5.77 8.94 5.23
CA ALA A 122 5.17 8.47 4.00
C ALA A 122 3.76 9.05 3.87
N ASP A 123 3.42 9.56 2.69
CA ASP A 123 2.09 10.07 2.36
C ASP A 123 1.58 9.43 1.08
N ILE A 124 0.37 8.88 1.13
CA ILE A 124 -0.26 8.16 0.02
C ILE A 124 -1.39 9.01 -0.57
N SER A 125 -1.39 9.19 -1.88
CA SER A 125 -2.44 9.93 -2.58
C SER A 125 -3.78 9.20 -2.58
N HIS A 126 -4.85 10.00 -2.56
CA HIS A 126 -6.25 9.55 -2.62
C HIS A 126 -6.86 9.98 -3.97
N PRO A 127 -6.50 9.30 -5.09
CA PRO A 127 -6.99 9.67 -6.42
C PRO A 127 -8.52 9.62 -6.54
N GLU A 128 -9.21 8.92 -5.64
CA GLU A 128 -10.67 8.88 -5.52
C GLU A 128 -11.31 10.21 -5.12
N VAL A 129 -10.57 11.11 -4.47
CA VAL A 129 -11.09 12.41 -3.98
C VAL A 129 -10.99 13.50 -5.06
N MET A 130 -10.10 13.34 -6.05
CA MET A 130 -9.84 14.36 -7.08
C MET A 130 -10.78 14.29 -8.31
N ASN A 131 -11.99 13.74 -8.15
CA ASN A 131 -13.00 13.71 -9.21
C ASN A 131 -14.01 14.85 -9.09
#